data_AF-A0A7V9A5H9-F1
#
_entry.id   AF-A0A7V9A5H9-F1
#
_cell.length_a   1.000
_cell.length_b   1.000
_cell.length_c   1.000
_cell.angle_alpha   90.00
_cell.angle_beta   90.00
_cell.angle_gamma   90.00
#
_symmetry.space_group_name_H-M   'P 1'
#
loop_
_entity.id
_entity.type
_entity.pdbx_description
1 polymer ?
#
loop_
_entity_poly.entity_id
_entity_poly.type
_entity_poly.pdbx_seq_one_letter_code
_entity_poly.pdbx_strand_id
1 'polypeptide(L)'
;MSTKQPVLLTVFIESATFRWYVAGIDQQGITTPLLCSQEGDLSSYVGEALDQQVSFLRHRLSGVLQRGCDRLWGKMMKPCEIVFVTDSPFHEADEELTQRVADHFDQWMTSPPVVFFLIEAGSKPCSPKLTTIAGQIPAEWRDALDKGFPSMITKCGEKDPWELVISKPHAT
;
A
#
# COMPACT_ATOMS: atom_id res chain seq x y z
N MET A 1 -9.65 17.23 23.82
CA MET A 1 -9.67 16.64 22.47
C MET A 1 -8.75 15.44 22.50
N SER A 2 -9.23 14.23 22.21
CA SER A 2 -8.33 13.07 22.13
C SER A 2 -7.42 13.26 20.92
N THR A 3 -6.13 13.46 21.17
CA THR A 3 -5.09 13.48 20.16
C THR A 3 -5.00 12.08 19.57
N LYS A 4 -5.45 11.93 18.31
CA LYS A 4 -5.31 10.68 17.58
C LYS A 4 -3.83 10.29 17.49
N GLN A 5 -3.53 9.01 17.64
CA GLN A 5 -2.17 8.50 17.50
C GLN A 5 -1.72 8.62 16.03
N PRO A 6 -0.60 9.29 15.73
CA PRO A 6 -0.05 9.32 14.39
C PRO A 6 0.52 7.95 14.02
N VAL A 7 0.25 7.50 12.78
CA VAL A 7 0.75 6.24 12.22
C VAL A 7 1.07 6.40 10.74
N LEU A 8 1.86 5.50 10.18
CA LEU A 8 1.95 5.27 8.74
C LEU A 8 0.72 4.51 8.28
N LEU A 9 0.07 4.96 7.22
CA LEU A 9 -0.85 4.10 6.47
C LEU A 9 -0.06 3.38 5.39
N THR A 10 0.23 2.11 5.62
CA THR A 10 1.05 1.30 4.72
C THR A 10 0.17 0.39 3.87
N VAL A 11 0.30 0.52 2.55
CA VAL A 11 -0.34 -0.31 1.54
C VAL A 11 0.72 -1.21 0.91
N PHE A 12 0.59 -2.52 1.10
CA PHE A 12 1.40 -3.51 0.44
C PHE A 12 0.65 -4.08 -0.76
N ILE A 13 1.27 -4.07 -1.94
CA ILE A 13 0.73 -4.60 -3.18
C ILE A 13 1.51 -5.86 -3.52
N GLU A 14 0.80 -6.99 -3.53
CA GLU A 14 1.30 -8.29 -3.95
C GLU A 14 0.97 -8.46 -5.44
N SER A 15 1.96 -8.15 -6.29
CA SER A 15 1.79 -8.11 -7.74
C SER A 15 1.44 -9.47 -8.33
N ALA A 16 1.99 -10.56 -7.78
CA ALA A 16 1.78 -11.92 -8.28
C ALA A 16 0.32 -12.42 -8.16
N THR A 17 -0.42 -11.95 -7.15
CA THR A 17 -1.82 -12.35 -6.90
C THR A 17 -2.80 -11.22 -7.18
N PHE A 18 -2.30 -10.08 -7.68
CA PHE A 18 -3.09 -8.86 -7.90
C PHE A 18 -3.84 -8.42 -6.64
N ARG A 19 -3.22 -8.57 -5.47
CA ARG A 19 -3.83 -8.32 -4.16
C ARG A 19 -3.17 -7.13 -3.47
N TRP A 20 -3.89 -6.53 -2.52
CA TRP A 20 -3.33 -5.52 -1.64
C TRP A 20 -3.72 -5.77 -0.18
N TYR A 21 -2.88 -5.24 0.71
CA TYR A 21 -3.04 -5.24 2.16
C TYR A 21 -2.83 -3.82 2.68
N VAL A 22 -3.57 -3.43 3.72
CA VAL A 22 -3.47 -2.12 4.36
C VAL A 22 -3.30 -2.27 5.86
N ALA A 23 -2.24 -1.69 6.40
CA ALA A 23 -1.96 -1.67 7.84
C ALA A 23 -1.62 -0.27 8.33
N GLY A 24 -1.85 -0.03 9.62
CA GLY A 24 -1.22 1.06 10.35
C GLY A 24 0.11 0.62 10.93
N ILE A 25 1.17 1.44 10.86
CA ILE A 25 2.43 1.21 11.57
C ILE A 25 2.72 2.42 12.45
N ASP A 26 2.84 2.23 13.77
CA ASP A 26 3.17 3.33 14.69
C ASP A 26 4.68 3.62 14.74
N GLN A 27 5.07 4.67 15.49
CA GLN A 27 6.48 5.08 15.62
C GLN A 27 7.37 4.00 16.24
N GLN A 28 6.80 3.02 16.94
CA GLN A 28 7.51 1.91 17.55
C GLN A 28 7.68 0.73 16.56
N GLY A 29 7.07 0.81 15.37
CA GLY A 29 7.04 -0.26 14.38
C GLY A 29 5.97 -1.31 14.66
N ILE A 30 5.02 -1.04 15.56
CA ILE A 30 3.92 -1.98 15.82
C ILE A 30 2.94 -1.90 14.67
N THR A 31 2.77 -3.05 14.00
CA THR A 31 1.87 -3.18 12.86
C THR A 31 0.47 -3.58 13.31
N THR A 32 -0.51 -2.76 12.91
CA THR A 32 -1.94 -3.00 13.06
C THR A 32 -2.56 -3.32 11.70
N PRO A 33 -2.80 -4.60 11.37
CA PRO A 33 -3.55 -5.00 10.20
C PRO A 33 -4.94 -4.35 10.16
N LEU A 34 -5.36 -3.88 8.98
CA LEU A 34 -6.67 -3.25 8.80
C LEU A 34 -7.49 -4.02 7.77
N LEU A 35 -7.02 -4.06 6.52
CA LEU A 35 -7.80 -4.50 5.38
C LEU A 35 -6.95 -5.34 4.43
N CYS A 36 -7.58 -6.23 3.70
CA CYS A 36 -6.99 -6.84 2.50
C CYS A 36 -8.05 -6.99 1.41
N SER A 37 -7.65 -7.00 0.16
CA SER A 37 -8.55 -7.40 -0.93
C SER A 37 -8.63 -8.91 -1.09
N GLN A 38 -9.54 -9.35 -1.94
CA GLN A 38 -9.48 -10.67 -2.56
C GLN A 38 -8.31 -10.73 -3.55
N GLU A 39 -7.83 -11.95 -3.84
CA GLU A 39 -6.93 -12.17 -4.96
C GLU A 39 -7.62 -11.77 -6.28
N GLY A 40 -6.84 -11.24 -7.23
CA GLY A 40 -7.37 -10.73 -8.49
C GLY A 40 -7.99 -9.34 -8.43
N ASP A 41 -8.01 -8.68 -7.27
CA ASP A 41 -8.66 -7.36 -7.13
C ASP A 41 -8.06 -6.26 -8.01
N LEU A 42 -6.78 -6.39 -8.36
CA LEU A 42 -6.09 -5.50 -9.28
C LEU A 42 -6.02 -6.04 -10.71
N SER A 43 -6.56 -7.22 -11.03
CA SER A 43 -6.30 -7.87 -12.33
C SER A 43 -6.91 -7.13 -13.53
N SER A 44 -7.82 -6.18 -13.31
CA SER A 44 -8.52 -5.48 -14.40
C SER A 44 -7.65 -4.52 -15.21
N TYR A 45 -6.41 -4.24 -14.81
CA TYR A 45 -5.49 -3.48 -15.67
C TYR A 45 -4.77 -4.35 -16.71
N VAL A 46 -4.77 -5.68 -16.54
CA VAL A 46 -4.01 -6.58 -17.41
C VAL A 46 -4.59 -6.56 -18.83
N GLY A 47 -3.72 -6.38 -19.82
CA GLY A 47 -4.10 -6.31 -21.23
C GLY A 47 -4.68 -4.97 -21.69
N GLU A 48 -4.88 -4.02 -20.78
CA GLU A 48 -5.31 -2.66 -21.12
C GLU A 48 -4.14 -1.79 -21.59
N ALA A 49 -4.45 -0.72 -22.35
CA ALA A 49 -3.43 0.26 -22.72
C ALA A 49 -2.91 1.03 -21.50
N LEU A 50 -1.64 1.47 -21.51
CA LEU A 50 -0.97 2.13 -20.37
C LEU A 50 -1.81 3.20 -19.68
N ASP A 51 -2.43 4.12 -20.44
CA ASP A 51 -3.25 5.19 -19.84
C ASP A 51 -4.48 4.64 -19.08
N GLN A 52 -5.08 3.55 -19.57
CA GLN A 52 -6.16 2.85 -18.88
C GLN A 52 -5.65 2.12 -17.63
N GLN A 53 -4.48 1.49 -17.71
CA GLN A 53 -3.85 0.85 -16.56
C GLN A 53 -3.58 1.87 -15.44
N VAL A 54 -2.99 3.01 -15.79
CA VAL A 54 -2.73 4.12 -14.85
C VAL A 54 -4.04 4.62 -14.27
N SER A 55 -5.06 4.88 -15.11
CA SER A 55 -6.37 5.37 -14.67
C SER A 55 -7.03 4.40 -13.66
N PHE A 56 -7.05 3.10 -14.00
CA PHE A 56 -7.59 2.05 -13.14
C PHE A 56 -6.87 2.00 -11.79
N LEU A 57 -5.53 1.88 -11.80
CA LEU A 57 -4.76 1.75 -10.56
C LEU A 57 -4.90 2.99 -9.68
N ARG A 58 -4.89 4.20 -10.26
CA ARG A 58 -5.12 5.44 -9.50
C ARG A 58 -6.47 5.44 -8.82
N HIS A 59 -7.53 5.11 -9.55
CA HIS A 59 -8.87 5.05 -8.99
C HIS A 59 -8.97 3.99 -7.89
N ARG A 60 -8.47 2.79 -8.16
CA ARG A 60 -8.52 1.65 -7.26
C ARG A 60 -7.74 1.93 -5.98
N LEU A 61 -6.49 2.34 -6.07
CA LEU A 61 -5.61 2.62 -4.93
C LEU A 61 -6.09 3.82 -4.12
N SER A 62 -6.67 4.85 -4.75
CA SER A 62 -7.32 5.94 -4.01
C SER A 62 -8.47 5.44 -3.12
N GLY A 63 -9.26 4.48 -3.63
CA GLY A 63 -10.29 3.80 -2.85
C GLY A 63 -9.72 2.95 -1.70
N VAL A 64 -8.55 2.35 -1.90
CA VAL A 64 -7.82 1.62 -0.83
C VAL A 64 -7.41 2.58 0.28
N LEU A 65 -6.83 3.73 -0.06
CA LEU A 65 -6.43 4.75 0.90
C LEU A 65 -7.61 5.29 1.71
N GLN A 66 -8.73 5.59 1.05
CA GLN A 66 -9.94 6.05 1.74
C GLN A 66 -10.39 5.05 2.81
N ARG A 67 -10.50 3.76 2.45
CA ARG A 67 -10.90 2.71 3.41
C ARG A 67 -9.87 2.57 4.53
N GLY A 68 -8.58 2.64 4.21
CA GLY A 68 -7.51 2.61 5.19
C GLY A 68 -7.62 3.72 6.23
N CYS A 69 -7.82 4.96 5.77
CA CYS A 69 -8.09 6.12 6.61
C CYS A 69 -9.32 5.92 7.51
N ASP A 70 -10.42 5.40 6.96
CA ASP A 70 -11.64 5.13 7.74
C ASP A 70 -11.37 4.13 8.89
N ARG A 71 -10.59 3.07 8.61
CA ARG A 71 -10.25 2.04 9.62
C ARG A 71 -9.30 2.57 10.68
N LEU A 72 -8.34 3.42 10.32
CA LEU A 72 -7.51 4.13 11.29
C LEU A 72 -8.34 5.05 12.18
N TRP A 73 -9.28 5.79 11.60
CA TRP A 73 -10.13 6.71 12.34
C TRP A 73 -10.94 5.99 13.43
N GLY A 74 -11.54 4.84 13.09
CA GLY A 74 -12.26 3.99 14.04
C GLY A 74 -11.40 3.45 15.18
N LYS A 75 -10.08 3.42 15.01
CA LYS A 75 -9.09 3.00 16.01
C LYS A 75 -8.40 4.17 16.74
N MET A 76 -8.92 5.40 16.59
CA MET A 76 -8.31 6.62 17.15
C MET A 76 -6.88 6.89 16.65
N MET A 77 -6.57 6.44 15.43
CA MET A 77 -5.31 6.68 14.74
C MET A 77 -5.50 7.66 13.58
N LYS A 78 -4.44 8.35 13.17
CA LYS A 78 -4.43 9.27 12.03
C LYS A 78 -3.20 9.01 11.15
N PRO A 79 -3.34 8.90 9.82
CA PRO A 79 -2.19 8.83 8.93
C PRO A 79 -1.42 10.15 8.98
N CYS A 80 -0.13 10.07 9.24
CA CYS A 80 0.81 11.18 9.10
C CYS A 80 1.59 11.11 7.78
N GLU A 81 1.80 9.90 7.27
CA GLU A 81 2.43 9.57 5.99
C GLU A 81 1.68 8.37 5.38
N ILE A 82 1.65 8.31 4.06
CA ILE A 82 1.14 7.16 3.30
C ILE A 82 2.30 6.47 2.61
N VAL A 83 2.39 5.16 2.79
CA VAL A 83 3.47 4.34 2.24
C VAL A 83 2.88 3.30 1.31
N PHE A 84 3.22 3.34 0.04
CA PHE A 84 3.00 2.22 -0.87
C PHE A 84 4.27 1.38 -0.96
N VAL A 85 4.11 0.06 -0.92
CA VAL A 85 5.18 -0.90 -1.19
C VAL A 85 4.67 -1.94 -2.17
N THR A 86 5.36 -2.14 -3.29
CA THR A 86 5.10 -3.27 -4.20
C THR A 86 6.22 -4.30 -4.07
N ASP A 87 5.88 -5.59 -4.15
CA ASP A 87 6.87 -6.68 -4.16
C ASP A 87 7.65 -6.80 -5.47
N SER A 88 7.05 -6.40 -6.57
CA SER A 88 7.68 -6.25 -7.89
C SER A 88 7.01 -5.13 -8.70
N PRO A 89 7.54 -4.73 -9.87
CA PRO A 89 6.77 -3.89 -10.79
C PRO A 89 5.40 -4.54 -11.10
N PHE A 90 4.40 -3.74 -11.46
CA PHE A 90 3.07 -4.29 -11.77
C PHE A 90 3.15 -5.41 -12.82
N HIS A 91 2.57 -6.57 -12.50
CA HIS A 91 2.69 -7.80 -13.29
C HIS A 91 1.87 -7.70 -14.58
N GLU A 92 2.39 -8.20 -15.70
CA GLU A 92 1.72 -8.12 -17.01
C GLU A 92 1.31 -6.68 -17.40
N ALA A 93 2.13 -5.70 -17.01
CA ALA A 93 1.97 -4.30 -17.33
C ALA A 93 3.09 -3.76 -18.22
N ASP A 94 2.87 -2.56 -18.75
CA ASP A 94 3.92 -1.74 -19.32
C ASP A 94 5.00 -1.41 -18.27
N GLU A 95 6.26 -1.36 -18.68
CA GLU A 95 7.42 -1.10 -17.80
C GLU A 95 7.31 0.27 -17.09
N GLU A 96 6.66 1.25 -17.72
CA GLU A 96 6.47 2.59 -17.15
C GLU A 96 5.36 2.67 -16.09
N LEU A 97 4.48 1.66 -16.00
CA LEU A 97 3.25 1.76 -15.19
C LEU A 97 3.55 2.05 -13.72
N THR A 98 4.53 1.35 -13.15
CA THR A 98 4.88 1.48 -11.73
C THR A 98 5.34 2.90 -11.41
N GLN A 99 6.21 3.48 -12.24
CA GLN A 99 6.70 4.84 -12.05
C GLN A 99 5.57 5.85 -12.23
N ARG A 100 4.74 5.73 -13.27
CA ARG A 100 3.63 6.67 -13.52
C ARG A 100 2.60 6.69 -12.39
N VAL A 101 2.31 5.53 -11.80
CA VAL A 101 1.41 5.43 -10.64
C VAL A 101 2.05 6.08 -9.41
N ALA A 102 3.33 5.79 -9.15
CA ALA A 102 4.08 6.35 -8.03
C ALA A 102 4.15 7.89 -8.10
N ASP A 103 4.55 8.42 -9.26
CA ASP A 103 4.63 9.87 -9.52
C ASP A 103 3.29 10.55 -9.35
N HIS A 104 2.21 9.89 -9.78
CA HIS A 104 0.87 10.45 -9.60
C HIS A 104 0.54 10.67 -8.12
N PHE A 105 0.77 9.66 -7.27
CA PHE A 105 0.44 9.80 -5.86
C PHE A 105 1.33 10.79 -5.14
N ASP A 106 2.64 10.81 -5.42
CA ASP A 106 3.58 11.78 -4.86
C ASP A 106 3.20 13.24 -5.23
N GLN A 107 2.88 13.49 -6.51
CA GLN A 107 2.56 14.83 -6.98
C GLN A 107 1.21 15.37 -6.51
N TRP A 108 0.20 14.50 -6.38
CA TRP A 108 -1.19 14.93 -6.14
C TRP A 108 -1.64 14.82 -4.69
N MET A 109 -0.95 14.06 -3.84
CA MET A 109 -1.29 13.91 -2.43
C MET A 109 -0.25 14.55 -1.52
N THR A 110 -0.57 15.77 -1.06
CA THR A 110 0.36 16.58 -0.24
C THR A 110 0.06 16.52 1.27
N SER A 111 -1.05 15.93 1.70
CA SER A 111 -1.46 15.88 3.11
C SER A 111 -2.47 14.75 3.38
N PRO A 112 -2.02 13.56 3.82
CA PRO A 112 -0.63 13.21 4.13
C PRO A 112 0.24 13.04 2.87
N PRO A 113 1.57 13.24 2.96
CA PRO A 113 2.48 12.93 1.86
C PRO A 113 2.46 11.44 1.54
N VAL A 114 2.86 11.11 0.31
CA VAL A 114 2.97 9.72 -0.15
C VAL A 114 4.41 9.41 -0.51
N VAL A 115 4.88 8.24 -0.08
CA VAL A 115 6.12 7.63 -0.56
C VAL A 115 5.80 6.27 -1.18
N PHE A 116 6.50 5.95 -2.26
CA PHE A 116 6.31 4.70 -3.00
C PHE A 116 7.63 3.93 -3.03
N PHE A 117 7.59 2.66 -2.62
CA PHE A 117 8.73 1.76 -2.59
C PHE A 117 8.51 0.52 -3.44
N LEU A 118 9.62 -0.03 -3.91
CA LEU A 118 9.72 -1.34 -4.52
C LEU A 118 10.63 -2.22 -3.64
N ILE A 119 10.22 -3.47 -3.40
CA ILE A 119 11.09 -4.45 -2.75
C ILE A 119 12.20 -4.85 -3.73
N GLU A 120 13.46 -4.78 -3.28
CA GLU A 120 14.59 -5.21 -4.10
C GLU A 120 14.56 -6.71 -4.37
N ALA A 121 14.82 -7.10 -5.62
CA ALA A 121 14.90 -8.50 -6.02
C ALA A 121 15.90 -9.29 -5.15
N GLY A 122 15.50 -10.48 -4.69
CA GLY A 122 16.32 -11.33 -3.82
C GLY A 122 16.31 -10.93 -2.33
N SER A 123 15.52 -9.91 -1.95
CA SER A 123 15.28 -9.57 -0.55
C SER A 123 14.58 -10.70 0.22
N LYS A 124 14.89 -10.82 1.51
CA LYS A 124 14.22 -11.77 2.39
C LYS A 124 12.93 -11.16 2.94
N PRO A 125 11.80 -11.89 3.02
CA PRO A 125 10.55 -11.36 3.58
C PRO A 125 10.68 -10.80 5.00
N CYS A 126 11.57 -11.38 5.84
CA CYS A 126 11.83 -10.91 7.20
C CYS A 126 12.75 -9.70 7.31
N SER A 127 13.36 -9.27 6.20
CA SER A 127 14.26 -8.12 6.11
C SER A 127 14.25 -7.57 4.67
N PRO A 128 13.08 -7.08 4.21
CA PRO A 128 12.93 -6.58 2.85
C PRO A 128 13.76 -5.31 2.68
N LYS A 129 14.54 -5.24 1.60
CA LYS A 129 15.19 -3.98 1.22
C LYS A 129 14.25 -3.20 0.31
N LEU A 130 14.05 -1.93 0.65
CA LEU A 130 13.12 -1.05 -0.06
C LEU A 130 13.90 0.01 -0.84
N THR A 131 13.72 0.01 -2.16
CA THR A 131 14.16 1.09 -3.06
C THR A 131 13.03 2.09 -3.24
N THR A 132 13.31 3.38 -3.06
CA THR A 132 12.33 4.45 -3.30
C THR A 132 12.10 4.64 -4.80
N ILE A 133 10.83 4.68 -5.21
CA ILE A 133 10.40 4.97 -6.58
C ILE A 133 9.95 6.43 -6.70
N ALA A 134 9.18 6.93 -5.73
CA ALA A 134 8.72 8.32 -5.66
C ALA A 134 8.50 8.77 -4.21
N GLY A 135 8.52 10.09 -3.99
CA GLY A 135 8.30 10.71 -2.69
C GLY A 135 9.46 10.58 -1.70
N GLN A 136 9.22 11.11 -0.51
CA GLN A 136 10.18 11.13 0.60
C GLN A 136 9.47 10.81 1.91
N ILE A 137 10.18 10.17 2.82
CA ILE A 137 9.68 9.85 4.17
C ILE A 137 10.67 10.39 5.21
N PRO A 138 10.20 11.00 6.31
CA PRO A 138 11.07 11.41 7.40
C PRO A 138 11.81 10.22 8.02
N ALA A 139 13.05 10.43 8.49
CA ALA A 139 13.90 9.36 9.02
C ALA A 139 13.26 8.58 10.18
N GLU A 140 12.54 9.27 11.09
CA GLU A 140 11.82 8.62 12.20
C GLU A 140 10.76 7.63 11.72
N TRP A 141 10.08 7.98 10.62
CA TRP A 141 9.03 7.18 10.01
C TRP A 141 9.62 6.08 9.12
N ARG A 142 10.79 6.31 8.52
CA ARG A 142 11.56 5.26 7.86
C ARG A 142 11.97 4.16 8.84
N ASP A 143 12.49 4.54 10.01
CA ASP A 143 12.87 3.57 11.05
C ASP A 143 11.66 2.76 11.56
N ALA A 144 10.51 3.41 11.71
CA ALA A 144 9.26 2.74 12.06
C ALA A 144 8.81 1.74 10.97
N LEU A 145 8.90 2.14 9.70
CA LEU A 145 8.59 1.29 8.55
C LEU A 145 9.52 0.06 8.52
N ASP A 146 10.83 0.26 8.64
CA ASP A 146 11.83 -0.81 8.57
C ASP A 146 11.63 -1.84 9.70
N LYS A 147 11.10 -1.42 10.87
CA LYS A 147 10.74 -2.31 11.99
C LYS A 147 9.40 -3.03 11.77
N GLY A 148 8.38 -2.31 11.30
CA GLY A 148 7.01 -2.82 11.24
C GLY A 148 6.70 -3.62 9.98
N PHE A 149 7.22 -3.19 8.84
CA PHE A 149 6.90 -3.78 7.54
C PHE A 149 7.20 -5.29 7.44
N PRO A 150 8.32 -5.83 7.99
CA PRO A 150 8.53 -7.28 8.04
C PRO A 150 7.39 -8.02 8.76
N SER A 151 6.90 -7.48 9.89
CA SER A 151 5.76 -8.06 10.62
C SER A 151 4.45 -7.95 9.84
N MET A 152 4.30 -6.95 8.97
CA MET A 152 3.16 -6.84 8.07
C MET A 152 3.18 -7.97 7.04
N ILE A 153 4.32 -8.18 6.37
CA ILE A 153 4.50 -9.23 5.36
C ILE A 153 4.26 -10.61 5.97
N THR A 154 4.78 -10.91 7.17
CA THR A 154 4.58 -12.24 7.77
C THR A 154 3.13 -12.56 8.09
N LYS A 155 2.28 -11.53 8.25
CA LYS A 155 0.84 -11.68 8.47
C LYS A 155 0.04 -11.75 7.17
N CYS A 156 0.64 -11.43 6.01
CA CYS A 156 -0.01 -11.60 4.72
C CYS A 156 -0.33 -13.09 4.49
N GLY A 157 -1.50 -13.36 3.92
CA GLY A 157 -1.99 -14.73 3.72
C GLY A 157 -2.67 -15.36 4.95
N GLU A 158 -2.52 -14.80 6.15
CA GLU A 158 -3.32 -15.20 7.31
C GLU A 158 -4.78 -14.73 7.15
N LYS A 159 -5.74 -15.56 7.56
CA LYS A 159 -7.17 -15.22 7.49
C LYS A 159 -7.62 -14.25 8.58
N ASP A 160 -6.93 -14.21 9.72
CA ASP A 160 -7.41 -13.59 10.97
C ASP A 160 -6.43 -12.55 11.55
N PRO A 161 -5.92 -11.65 10.70
CA PRO A 161 -5.92 -10.28 11.22
C PRO A 161 -6.52 -9.24 10.26
N TRP A 162 -6.97 -9.62 9.06
CA TRP A 162 -7.40 -8.69 8.02
C TRP A 162 -8.91 -8.67 7.82
N GLU A 163 -9.51 -7.49 7.72
CA GLU A 163 -10.86 -7.35 7.18
C GLU A 163 -10.82 -7.55 5.66
N LEU A 164 -11.50 -8.59 5.16
CA LEU A 164 -11.56 -8.86 3.72
C LEU A 164 -12.53 -7.91 3.01
N VAL A 165 -12.02 -7.14 2.05
CA VAL A 165 -12.82 -6.29 1.17
C VAL A 165 -13.23 -7.10 -0.05
N ILE A 166 -14.54 -7.34 -0.17
CA ILE A 166 -15.14 -8.00 -1.33
C ILE A 166 -15.48 -6.93 -2.36
N SER A 167 -14.82 -7.00 -3.51
CA SER A 167 -15.20 -6.18 -4.67
C SER A 167 -16.48 -6.71 -5.29
N LYS A 168 -17.39 -5.81 -5.68
CA LYS A 168 -18.49 -6.21 -6.56
C LYS A 168 -17.90 -6.59 -7.91
N PRO A 169 -18.34 -7.70 -8.53
CA PRO A 169 -17.91 -8.01 -9.89
C PRO A 169 -18.28 -6.83 -10.81
N HIS A 170 -17.33 -6.39 -11.64
CA HIS A 170 -17.66 -5.50 -12.74
C HIS A 170 -18.63 -6.27 -13.64
N ALA A 171 -19.83 -5.71 -13.82
CA ALA A 171 -20.77 -6.23 -14.81
C ALA A 171 -20.10 -6.11 -16.18
N THR A 172 -19.81 -7.26 -16.79
CA THR A 172 -19.46 -7.42 -18.21
C THR A 172 -20.55 -6.87 -19.11
#